data_AF-A0A7I9ZIX6-F1
#
_entry.id   AF-A0A7I9ZIX6-F1
#
_cell.length_a   1.000
_cell.length_b   1.000
_cell.length_c   1.000
_cell.angle_alpha   90.00
_cell.angle_beta   90.00
_cell.angle_gamma   90.00
#
_symmetry.space_group_name_H-M   'P 1'
#
loop_
_entity.id
_entity.type
_entity.pdbx_description
1 polymer ?
#
loop_
_entity_poly.entity_id
_entity_poly.type
_entity_poly.pdbx_seq_one_letter_code
_entity_poly.pdbx_strand_id
1 'polypeptide(L)'
;MQPIGDDWVVTMEWPDGVEDGGPARLVIEPIGRMPVGGLSSTVLRRINFRSAIENVREQIAASERRNSEHEAIREFEREQLRTALREGITEAYLALLSWHYVQAAERGQANINNYLAEMLGKPVGTVRGHLIRARHDGLLSGSHGRKGGELSPEAQALIEPYAKRWLDEMDKIVHGNRAHIAGAET
;
A
#
# COMPACT_ATOMS: atom_id res chain seq x y z
N MET A 1 0.35 -9.33 -22.18
CA MET A 1 -0.25 -9.64 -23.48
C MET A 1 0.53 -8.89 -24.54
N GLN A 2 1.03 -9.57 -25.57
CA GLN A 2 1.91 -8.98 -26.60
C GLN A 2 1.28 -9.15 -28.00
N PRO A 3 1.12 -8.08 -28.80
CA PRO A 3 0.69 -8.21 -30.19
C PRO A 3 1.80 -8.86 -31.04
N ILE A 4 1.42 -9.72 -31.97
CA ILE A 4 2.31 -10.38 -32.93
C ILE A 4 1.89 -10.00 -34.35
N GLY A 5 2.40 -8.87 -34.84
CA GLY A 5 1.84 -8.23 -36.02
C GLY A 5 0.44 -7.68 -35.73
N ASP A 6 -0.40 -7.59 -36.76
CA ASP A 6 -1.70 -6.90 -36.68
C ASP A 6 -2.87 -7.84 -36.38
N ASP A 7 -2.63 -9.15 -36.49
CA ASP A 7 -3.67 -10.17 -36.59
C ASP A 7 -3.68 -11.15 -35.39
N TRP A 8 -2.62 -11.16 -34.58
CA TRP A 8 -2.43 -12.15 -33.52
C TRP A 8 -2.00 -11.48 -32.23
N VAL A 9 -2.37 -12.10 -31.12
CA VAL A 9 -1.92 -11.73 -29.79
C VAL A 9 -1.42 -12.97 -29.06
N VAL A 10 -0.34 -12.81 -28.28
CA VAL A 10 0.16 -13.86 -27.39
C VAL A 10 0.03 -13.45 -25.94
N THR A 11 -0.49 -14.38 -25.16
CA THR A 11 -0.45 -14.37 -23.71
C THR A 11 0.58 -15.38 -23.26
N MET A 12 1.51 -14.93 -22.41
CA MET A 12 2.58 -15.75 -21.85
C MET A 12 2.38 -15.78 -20.34
N GLU A 13 2.49 -16.96 -19.75
CA GLU A 13 2.39 -17.14 -18.30
C GLU A 13 3.70 -17.70 -17.77
N TRP A 14 4.24 -17.06 -16.74
CA TRP A 14 5.37 -17.56 -15.97
C TRP A 14 4.86 -18.21 -14.68
N PRO A 15 5.50 -19.29 -14.20
CA PRO A 15 5.21 -19.83 -12.89
C PRO A 15 5.48 -18.79 -11.80
N ASP A 16 4.68 -18.83 -10.74
CA ASP A 16 4.90 -17.99 -9.56
C ASP A 16 6.32 -18.21 -9.00
N GLY A 17 7.04 -17.12 -8.75
CA GLY A 17 8.39 -17.14 -8.19
C GLY A 17 9.50 -17.60 -9.14
N VAL A 18 9.22 -17.80 -10.43
CA VAL A 18 10.25 -18.08 -11.45
C VAL A 18 10.55 -16.82 -12.25
N GLU A 19 11.63 -16.15 -11.86
CA GLU A 19 12.10 -14.93 -12.52
C GLU A 19 13.09 -15.20 -13.64
N ASP A 20 13.71 -16.39 -13.65
CA ASP A 20 14.67 -16.86 -14.64
C ASP A 20 14.12 -18.06 -15.42
N GLY A 21 13.83 -17.86 -16.70
CA GLY A 21 13.34 -18.91 -17.59
C GLY A 21 12.33 -18.43 -18.63
N GLY A 22 11.99 -19.34 -19.55
CA GLY A 22 10.91 -19.11 -20.51
C GLY A 22 9.53 -19.25 -19.86
N PRO A 23 8.47 -18.77 -20.53
CA PRO A 23 7.11 -18.93 -20.03
C PRO A 23 6.74 -20.42 -19.97
N ALA A 24 5.97 -20.79 -18.93
CA ALA A 24 5.43 -22.14 -18.78
C ALA A 24 4.22 -22.40 -19.68
N ARG A 25 3.53 -21.33 -20.11
CA ARG A 25 2.40 -21.42 -21.03
C ARG A 25 2.42 -20.29 -22.06
N LEU A 26 2.09 -20.65 -23.29
CA LEU A 26 1.89 -19.74 -24.42
C LEU A 26 0.49 -19.96 -25.00
N VAL A 27 -0.31 -18.91 -25.05
CA VAL A 27 -1.63 -18.91 -25.69
C VAL A 27 -1.60 -17.87 -26.80
N ILE A 28 -1.81 -18.29 -28.04
CA ILE A 28 -1.82 -17.42 -29.21
C ILE A 28 -3.22 -17.39 -29.79
N GLU A 29 -3.79 -16.21 -29.90
CA GLU A 29 -5.18 -16.00 -30.32
C GLU A 29 -5.25 -14.96 -31.44
N PRO A 30 -6.18 -15.12 -32.39
CA PRO A 30 -6.40 -14.12 -33.42
C PRO A 30 -7.08 -12.89 -32.81
N ILE A 31 -6.73 -11.71 -33.32
CA ILE A 31 -7.42 -10.46 -32.98
C ILE A 31 -8.73 -10.43 -33.77
N GLY A 32 -9.83 -10.79 -33.10
CA GLY A 32 -11.16 -10.83 -33.71
C GLY A 32 -11.41 -12.14 -34.48
N ARG A 33 -11.23 -12.12 -35.81
CA ARG A 33 -11.51 -13.28 -36.68
C ARG A 33 -10.24 -14.00 -37.09
N MET A 34 -10.35 -15.29 -37.42
CA MET A 34 -9.21 -16.08 -37.89
C MET A 34 -8.57 -15.47 -39.16
N PRO A 35 -7.28 -15.09 -39.14
CA PRO A 35 -6.59 -14.54 -40.29
C PRO A 35 -6.45 -15.54 -41.44
N VAL A 36 -6.54 -15.05 -42.67
CA VAL A 36 -6.34 -15.86 -43.87
C VAL A 36 -4.87 -16.28 -43.94
N GLY A 37 -4.60 -17.59 -43.88
CA GLY A 37 -3.24 -18.14 -43.85
C GLY A 37 -2.82 -18.74 -42.50
N GLY A 38 -3.63 -18.58 -41.45
CA GLY A 38 -3.42 -19.23 -40.16
C GLY A 38 -2.12 -18.84 -39.44
N LEU A 39 -1.75 -19.62 -38.43
CA LEU A 39 -0.56 -19.39 -37.62
C LEU A 39 0.68 -19.95 -38.32
N SER A 40 1.52 -19.09 -38.88
CA SER A 40 2.75 -19.49 -39.59
C SER A 40 4.01 -19.39 -38.73
N SER A 41 5.09 -20.06 -39.14
CA SER A 41 6.40 -19.94 -38.49
C SER A 41 6.94 -18.50 -38.49
N THR A 42 6.58 -17.69 -39.48
CA THR A 42 6.95 -16.27 -39.56
C THR A 42 6.25 -15.45 -38.47
N VAL A 43 4.98 -15.76 -38.17
CA VAL A 43 4.25 -15.16 -37.05
C VAL A 43 4.90 -15.57 -35.73
N LEU A 44 5.18 -16.86 -35.53
CA LEU A 44 5.81 -17.36 -34.29
C LEU A 44 7.18 -16.74 -34.01
N ARG A 45 8.00 -16.47 -35.03
CA ARG A 45 9.32 -15.84 -34.87
C ARG A 45 9.27 -14.38 -34.41
N ARG A 46 8.11 -13.72 -34.49
CA ARG A 46 7.92 -12.33 -34.03
C ARG A 46 7.65 -12.25 -32.52
N ILE A 47 7.48 -13.38 -31.85
CA ILE A 47 7.30 -13.43 -30.39
C ILE A 47 8.60 -12.96 -29.71
N ASN A 48 8.47 -11.98 -28.82
CA ASN A 48 9.63 -11.45 -28.09
C ASN A 48 9.56 -11.86 -26.63
N PHE A 49 10.13 -13.03 -26.34
CA PHE A 49 10.19 -13.56 -24.98
C PHE A 49 10.99 -12.67 -24.01
N ARG A 50 12.04 -12.03 -24.52
CA ARG A 50 12.93 -11.17 -23.72
C ARG A 50 12.17 -9.94 -23.20
N SER A 51 11.52 -9.20 -24.10
CA SER A 51 10.74 -8.03 -23.68
C SER A 51 9.51 -8.43 -22.87
N ALA A 52 8.95 -9.62 -23.08
CA ALA A 52 7.84 -10.11 -22.26
C ALA A 52 8.26 -10.40 -20.81
N ILE A 53 9.41 -11.06 -20.58
CA ILE A 53 9.91 -11.31 -19.21
C ILE A 53 10.42 -10.03 -18.53
N GLU A 54 11.02 -9.09 -19.28
CA GLU A 54 11.40 -7.77 -18.76
C GLU A 54 10.18 -7.01 -18.22
N ASN A 55 9.07 -6.96 -18.97
CA ASN A 55 7.82 -6.34 -18.51
C ASN A 55 7.26 -7.01 -17.23
N VAL A 56 7.35 -8.34 -17.12
CA VAL A 56 6.92 -9.08 -15.93
C VAL A 56 7.78 -8.70 -14.72
N ARG A 57 9.12 -8.70 -14.90
CA ARG A 57 10.07 -8.29 -13.85
C ARG A 57 9.83 -6.85 -13.40
N GLU A 58 9.58 -5.93 -14.33
CA GLU A 58 9.25 -4.54 -14.00
C GLU A 58 7.96 -4.42 -13.19
N GLN A 59 6.93 -5.20 -13.53
CA GLN A 59 5.66 -5.20 -12.79
C GLN A 59 5.81 -5.79 -11.39
N ILE A 60 6.55 -6.89 -11.24
CA ILE A 60 6.87 -7.50 -9.95
C ILE A 60 7.66 -6.51 -9.10
N ALA A 61 8.77 -5.98 -9.62
CA ALA A 61 9.60 -5.02 -8.91
C ALA A 61 8.80 -3.76 -8.53
N ALA A 62 7.91 -3.27 -9.39
CA ALA A 62 7.04 -2.15 -9.05
C ALA A 62 6.01 -2.50 -7.96
N SER A 63 5.50 -3.73 -7.95
CA SER A 63 4.59 -4.22 -6.91
C SER A 63 5.30 -4.37 -5.57
N GLU A 64 6.49 -4.98 -5.55
CA GLU A 64 7.32 -5.12 -4.37
C GLU A 64 7.72 -3.78 -3.79
N ARG A 65 8.12 -2.82 -4.64
CA ARG A 65 8.39 -1.44 -4.21
C ARG A 65 7.18 -0.85 -3.48
N ARG A 66 5.99 -0.87 -4.10
CA ARG A 66 4.76 -0.35 -3.47
C ARG A 66 4.43 -1.08 -2.16
N ASN A 67 4.62 -2.39 -2.11
CA ASN A 67 4.37 -3.16 -0.89
C ASN A 67 5.34 -2.79 0.23
N SER A 68 6.64 -2.67 -0.08
CA SER A 68 7.68 -2.25 0.88
C SER A 68 7.44 -0.84 1.41
N GLU A 69 7.03 0.10 0.55
CA GLU A 69 6.68 1.46 0.92
C GLU A 69 5.47 1.46 1.87
N HIS A 70 4.39 0.76 1.51
CA HIS A 70 3.22 0.65 2.37
C HIS A 70 3.54 0.00 3.73
N GLU A 71 4.43 -0.98 3.76
CA GLU A 71 4.85 -1.62 5.01
C GLU A 71 5.69 -0.70 5.89
N ALA A 72 6.65 0.02 5.30
CA ALA A 72 7.44 1.02 6.01
C ALA A 72 6.58 2.14 6.61
N ILE A 73 5.59 2.63 5.85
CA ILE A 73 4.63 3.64 6.33
C ILE A 73 3.83 3.10 7.52
N ARG A 74 3.29 1.88 7.40
CA ARG A 74 2.52 1.26 8.48
C ARG A 74 3.34 1.03 9.74
N GLU A 75 4.60 0.63 9.60
CA GLU A 75 5.48 0.43 10.74
C GLU A 75 5.85 1.75 11.42
N PHE A 76 6.11 2.81 10.63
CA PHE A 76 6.32 4.15 11.18
C PHE A 76 5.10 4.62 11.98
N GLU A 77 3.90 4.57 11.38
CA GLU A 77 2.65 4.96 12.04
C GLU A 77 2.44 4.19 13.36
N ARG A 78 2.67 2.88 13.32
CA ARG A 78 2.58 1.99 14.49
C ARG A 78 3.56 2.41 15.59
N GLU A 79 4.83 2.65 15.28
CA GLU A 79 5.84 2.98 16.27
C GLU A 79 5.63 4.37 16.86
N GLN A 80 5.18 5.35 16.06
CA GLN A 80 4.80 6.68 16.57
C GLN A 80 3.67 6.57 17.60
N LEU A 81 2.60 5.85 17.26
CA LEU A 81 1.45 5.71 18.13
C LEU A 81 1.79 4.93 19.42
N ARG A 82 2.67 3.92 19.32
CA ARG A 82 3.18 3.17 20.48
C ARG A 82 4.10 4.01 21.35
N THR A 83 4.97 4.82 20.75
CA THR A 83 5.87 5.72 21.46
C THR A 83 5.07 6.75 22.25
N ALA A 84 4.09 7.40 21.62
CA ALA A 84 3.19 8.33 22.31
C ALA A 84 2.46 7.65 23.49
N LEU A 85 2.03 6.39 23.34
CA LEU A 85 1.40 5.65 24.43
C LEU A 85 2.37 5.30 25.58
N ARG A 86 3.67 5.10 25.30
CA ARG A 86 4.68 4.82 26.34
C ARG A 86 4.86 6.01 27.29
N GLU A 87 4.63 7.24 26.81
CA GLU A 87 4.63 8.46 27.61
C GLU A 87 3.37 8.58 28.51
N GLY A 88 2.38 7.72 28.28
CA GLY A 88 1.14 7.63 29.05
C GLY A 88 -0.10 7.96 28.22
N ILE A 89 -1.26 8.04 28.89
CA ILE A 89 -2.51 8.48 28.27
C ILE A 89 -2.53 10.01 28.31
N THR A 90 -1.72 10.64 27.45
CA THR A 90 -1.58 12.09 27.32
C THR A 90 -2.55 12.66 26.29
N GLU A 91 -2.78 13.97 26.30
CA GLU A 91 -3.58 14.65 25.26
C GLU A 91 -2.97 14.47 23.86
N ALA A 92 -1.65 14.55 23.74
CA ALA A 92 -0.94 14.31 22.47
C ALA A 92 -1.19 12.88 21.96
N TYR A 93 -1.13 11.87 22.83
CA TYR A 93 -1.46 10.50 22.48
C TYR A 93 -2.93 10.36 22.04
N LEU A 94 -3.86 10.95 22.79
CA LEU A 94 -5.30 10.88 22.48
C LEU A 94 -5.64 11.59 21.17
N ALA A 95 -4.99 12.72 20.88
CA ALA A 95 -5.11 13.43 19.62
C ALA A 95 -4.57 12.58 18.46
N LEU A 96 -3.39 11.97 18.62
CA LEU A 96 -2.80 11.11 17.60
C LEU A 96 -3.64 9.86 17.33
N LEU A 97 -4.15 9.20 18.37
CA LEU A 97 -5.08 8.08 18.24
C LEU A 97 -6.36 8.50 17.51
N SER A 98 -6.89 9.68 17.84
CA SER A 98 -8.09 10.22 17.20
C SER A 98 -7.84 10.54 15.73
N TRP A 99 -6.66 11.03 15.37
CA TRP A 99 -6.26 11.24 13.98
C TRP A 99 -6.27 9.93 13.18
N HIS A 100 -5.64 8.87 13.70
CA HIS A 100 -5.68 7.55 13.05
C HIS A 100 -7.11 7.00 12.95
N TYR A 101 -7.96 7.24 13.94
CA TYR A 101 -9.37 6.85 13.89
C TYR A 101 -10.14 7.57 12.78
N VAL A 102 -9.97 8.88 12.65
CA VAL A 102 -10.61 9.69 11.59
C VAL A 102 -10.10 9.25 10.22
N GLN A 103 -8.79 9.12 10.04
CA GLN A 103 -8.19 8.65 8.78
C GLN A 103 -8.68 7.25 8.39
N ALA A 104 -8.77 6.32 9.34
CA ALA A 104 -9.32 4.99 9.09
C ALA A 104 -10.81 5.06 8.70
N ALA A 105 -11.59 5.95 9.33
CA ALA A 105 -12.99 6.13 8.99
C ALA A 105 -13.17 6.70 7.57
N GLU A 106 -12.39 7.71 7.19
CA GLU A 106 -12.39 8.32 5.85
C GLU A 106 -12.03 7.32 4.75
N ARG A 107 -11.08 6.41 5.03
CA ARG A 107 -10.70 5.32 4.12
C ARG A 107 -11.74 4.18 4.06
N GLY A 108 -12.84 4.28 4.80
CA GLY A 108 -13.87 3.24 4.85
C GLY A 108 -13.44 1.96 5.57
N GLN A 109 -12.44 2.03 6.45
CA GLN A 109 -11.88 0.87 7.15
C GLN A 109 -12.97 0.11 7.92
N ALA A 110 -13.05 -1.20 7.69
CA ALA A 110 -13.88 -2.10 8.48
C ALA A 110 -13.26 -2.30 9.86
N ASN A 111 -14.09 -2.43 10.90
CA ASN A 111 -13.66 -2.75 12.26
C ASN A 111 -12.52 -1.84 12.79
N ILE A 112 -12.66 -0.52 12.64
CA ILE A 112 -11.62 0.49 12.99
C ILE A 112 -11.01 0.25 14.38
N ASN A 113 -11.83 -0.08 15.39
CA ASN A 113 -11.30 -0.33 16.74
C ASN A 113 -10.37 -1.56 16.81
N ASN A 114 -10.61 -2.59 16.00
CA ASN A 114 -9.72 -3.76 15.91
C ASN A 114 -8.41 -3.38 15.21
N TYR A 115 -8.50 -2.61 14.12
CA TYR A 115 -7.33 -2.08 13.42
C TYR A 115 -6.44 -1.24 14.35
N LEU A 116 -7.03 -0.30 15.08
CA LEU A 116 -6.29 0.53 16.04
C LEU A 116 -5.72 -0.29 17.21
N ALA A 117 -6.44 -1.31 17.68
CA ALA A 117 -5.99 -2.24 18.71
C ALA A 117 -4.75 -3.04 18.28
N GLU A 118 -4.73 -3.51 17.03
CA GLU A 118 -3.58 -4.20 16.43
C GLU A 118 -2.37 -3.28 16.34
N MET A 119 -2.55 -2.05 15.82
CA MET A 119 -1.46 -1.06 15.78
C MET A 119 -0.89 -0.79 17.18
N LEU A 120 -1.75 -0.63 18.18
CA LEU A 120 -1.31 -0.35 19.55
C LEU A 120 -0.78 -1.57 20.32
N GLY A 121 -1.07 -2.79 19.87
CA GLY A 121 -0.84 -3.99 20.68
C GLY A 121 -1.64 -3.97 21.99
N LYS A 122 -2.88 -3.47 21.96
CA LYS A 122 -3.76 -3.32 23.13
C LYS A 122 -5.13 -3.96 22.89
N PRO A 123 -5.86 -4.35 23.94
CA PRO A 123 -7.23 -4.84 23.79
C PRO A 123 -8.15 -3.78 23.16
N VAL A 124 -9.10 -4.24 22.34
CA VAL A 124 -10.10 -3.37 21.67
C VAL A 124 -10.89 -2.51 22.67
N GLY A 125 -11.23 -3.07 23.83
CA GLY A 125 -11.90 -2.35 24.91
C GLY A 125 -11.09 -1.17 25.45
N THR A 126 -9.76 -1.34 25.57
CA THR A 126 -8.84 -0.27 25.99
C THR A 126 -8.80 0.86 24.96
N VAL A 127 -8.66 0.53 23.67
CA VAL A 127 -8.68 1.53 22.59
C VAL A 127 -10.00 2.29 22.55
N ARG A 128 -11.13 1.57 22.71
CA ARG A 128 -12.44 2.21 22.79
C ARG A 128 -12.53 3.16 23.98
N GLY A 129 -11.98 2.77 25.14
CA GLY A 129 -11.89 3.63 26.32
C GLY A 129 -11.10 4.91 26.05
N HIS A 130 -9.96 4.81 25.37
CA HIS A 130 -9.15 5.97 24.98
C HIS A 130 -9.91 6.90 24.02
N LEU A 131 -10.60 6.37 23.01
CA LEU A 131 -11.42 7.18 22.09
C LEU A 131 -12.64 7.81 22.77
N ILE A 132 -13.20 7.17 23.80
CA ILE A 132 -14.26 7.78 24.63
C ILE A 132 -13.68 8.96 25.40
N ARG A 133 -12.50 8.77 26.00
CA ARG A 133 -11.81 9.85 26.70
C ARG A 133 -11.46 11.01 25.79
N ALA A 134 -10.91 10.76 24.60
CA ALA A 134 -10.63 11.81 23.62
C ALA A 134 -11.88 12.63 23.23
N ARG A 135 -13.07 12.00 23.18
CA ARG A 135 -14.33 12.72 22.95
C ARG A 135 -14.76 13.55 24.16
N HIS A 136 -14.64 12.97 25.35
CA HIS A 136 -14.94 13.67 26.60
C HIS A 136 -14.03 14.91 26.78
N ASP A 137 -12.75 14.77 26.42
CA ASP A 137 -11.74 15.82 26.53
C ASP A 137 -11.81 16.80 25.35
N GLY A 138 -12.80 16.68 24.45
CA GLY A 138 -13.02 17.63 23.35
C GLY A 138 -12.04 17.53 22.19
N LEU A 139 -11.14 16.54 22.17
CA LEU A 139 -10.14 16.34 21.11
C LEU A 139 -10.74 15.72 19.84
N LEU A 140 -11.80 14.92 20.00
CA LEU A 140 -12.49 14.23 18.91
C LEU A 140 -13.99 14.51 18.96
N SER A 141 -14.56 14.96 17.85
CA SER A 141 -16.00 15.14 17.71
C SER A 141 -16.72 13.84 17.34
N GLY A 142 -18.05 13.85 17.39
CA GLY A 142 -18.92 12.76 16.95
C GLY A 142 -19.65 12.04 18.07
N SER A 143 -20.80 11.46 17.73
CA SER A 143 -21.70 10.78 18.67
C SER A 143 -21.34 9.32 18.88
N HIS A 144 -21.65 8.80 20.07
CA HIS A 144 -21.45 7.39 20.41
C HIS A 144 -22.18 6.50 19.39
N GLY A 145 -21.45 5.65 18.67
CA GLY A 145 -22.02 4.71 17.69
C GLY A 145 -21.99 5.14 16.22
N ARG A 146 -21.57 6.37 15.89
CA ARG A 146 -21.25 6.75 14.51
C ARG A 146 -19.74 6.64 14.25
N LYS A 147 -19.37 6.04 13.11
CA LYS A 147 -17.99 6.03 12.63
C LYS A 147 -17.58 7.45 12.22
N GLY A 148 -16.31 7.78 12.44
CA GLY A 148 -15.76 9.10 12.11
C GLY A 148 -16.02 10.17 13.17
N GLY A 149 -15.89 11.42 12.75
CA GLY A 149 -15.77 12.59 13.60
C GLY A 149 -14.70 13.51 13.02
N GLU A 150 -14.46 14.62 13.70
CA GLU A 150 -13.46 15.62 13.32
C GLU A 150 -12.56 15.88 14.51
N LEU A 151 -11.29 16.16 14.24
CA LEU A 151 -10.37 16.63 15.27
C LEU A 151 -10.67 18.09 15.59
N SER A 152 -10.64 18.42 16.88
CA SER A 152 -10.68 19.83 17.29
C SER A 152 -9.42 20.58 16.83
N PRO A 153 -9.45 21.93 16.75
CA PRO A 153 -8.26 22.71 16.44
C PRO A 153 -7.10 22.45 17.40
N GLU A 154 -7.40 22.23 18.68
CA GLU A 154 -6.41 21.87 19.69
C GLU A 154 -5.78 20.49 19.41
N ALA A 155 -6.59 19.48 19.08
CA ALA A 155 -6.09 18.18 18.68
C ALA A 155 -5.22 18.26 17.41
N GLN A 156 -5.59 19.11 16.45
CA GLN A 156 -4.79 19.36 15.24
C GLN A 156 -3.42 19.98 15.57
N ALA A 157 -3.37 20.93 16.50
CA ALA A 157 -2.11 21.52 16.96
C ALA A 157 -1.22 20.48 17.65
N LEU A 158 -1.81 19.61 18.48
CA LEU A 158 -1.08 18.55 19.19
C LEU A 158 -0.44 17.52 18.24
N ILE A 159 -1.01 17.28 17.05
CA ILE A 159 -0.45 16.35 16.06
C ILE A 159 0.48 17.02 15.05
N GLU A 160 0.64 18.34 15.05
CA GLU A 160 1.52 19.04 14.09
C GLU A 160 2.98 18.52 14.13
N PRO A 161 3.60 18.26 15.30
CA PRO A 161 4.94 17.68 15.35
C PRO A 161 5.00 16.30 14.71
N TYR A 162 3.95 15.49 14.89
CA TYR A 162 3.82 14.19 14.23
C TYR A 162 3.69 14.37 12.71
N ALA A 163 2.85 15.29 12.24
CA ALA A 163 2.66 15.54 10.81
C ALA A 163 3.97 15.95 10.12
N LYS A 164 4.80 16.77 10.77
CA LYS A 164 6.14 17.13 10.27
C LYS A 164 7.06 15.91 10.16
N ARG A 165 7.14 15.10 11.22
CA ARG A 165 7.94 13.86 11.20
C ARG A 165 7.44 12.87 10.15
N TRP A 166 6.13 12.80 9.95
CA TRP A 166 5.52 11.95 8.93
C TRP A 166 5.94 12.41 7.53
N LEU A 167 5.91 13.73 7.25
CA LEU A 167 6.40 14.28 5.98
C LEU A 167 7.88 13.97 5.74
N ASP A 168 8.72 14.15 6.75
CA ASP A 168 10.15 13.83 6.67
C ASP A 168 10.38 12.33 6.41
N GLU A 169 9.58 11.47 7.03
CA GLU A 169 9.70 10.02 6.83
C GLU A 169 9.17 9.58 5.47
N MET A 170 8.07 10.16 4.99
CA MET A 170 7.57 9.89 3.64
C MET A 170 8.61 10.26 2.59
N ASP A 171 9.29 11.40 2.78
CA ASP A 171 10.37 11.83 1.89
C ASP A 171 11.50 10.80 1.85
N LYS A 172 11.93 10.29 3.01
CA LYS A 172 12.94 9.23 3.10
C LYS A 172 12.49 7.91 2.50
N ILE A 173 11.24 7.48 2.70
CA ILE A 173 10.74 6.22 2.15
C ILE A 173 10.71 6.31 0.62
N VAL A 174 10.20 7.41 0.08
CA VAL A 174 10.09 7.63 -1.37
C VAL A 174 11.47 7.80 -2.02
N HIS A 175 12.41 8.51 -1.38
CA HIS A 175 13.76 8.74 -1.93
C HIS A 175 14.76 7.64 -1.60
N GLY A 176 14.64 6.99 -0.44
CA GLY A 176 15.48 5.87 -0.01
C GLY A 176 15.30 4.64 -0.88
N ASN A 177 14.05 4.35 -1.29
CA ASN A 177 13.80 3.27 -2.27
C ASN A 177 14.38 3.59 -3.66
N ARG A 178 14.55 4.87 -4.03
CA ARG A 178 15.24 5.24 -5.27
C ARG A 178 16.75 5.00 -5.19
N ALA A 179 17.37 5.26 -4.04
CA ALA A 179 18.82 5.09 -3.85
C ALA A 179 19.25 3.62 -3.74
N HIS A 180 18.41 2.74 -3.17
CA HIS A 180 18.69 1.30 -3.07
C HIS A 180 18.76 0.58 -4.43
N ILE A 181 18.25 1.22 -5.49
CA ILE A 181 18.21 0.70 -6.87
C ILE A 181 19.46 1.13 -7.66
N ALA A 182 19.98 2.34 -7.44
CA ALA A 182 21.18 2.81 -8.14
C ALA A 182 22.48 2.07 -7.76
N GLY A 183 22.47 1.33 -6.64
CA GLY A 183 23.59 0.51 -6.17
C GLY A 183 23.52 -0.98 -6.57
N ALA A 184 22.48 -1.40 -7.30
CA ALA A 184 22.32 -2.79 -7.75
C ALA A 184 22.75 -3.03 -9.21
N GLU A 185 23.28 -1.99 -9.89
CA GLU A 185 23.75 -2.04 -11.29
C GLU A 185 25.28 -2.05 -11.45
N THR A 186 26.04 -2.43 -10.42
CA THR A 186 27.51 -2.64 -10.50
C THR A 186 27.89 -4.05 -10.10
#